data_AF-A0A660USP1-F1
#
_entry.id   AF-A0A660USP1-F1
#
_cell.length_a   1.000
_cell.length_b   1.000
_cell.length_c   1.000
_cell.angle_alpha   90.00
_cell.angle_beta   90.00
_cell.angle_gamma   90.00
#
_symmetry.space_group_name_H-M   'P 1'
#
loop_
_entity.id
_entity.type
_entity.pdbx_description
1 polymer ?
#
loop_
_entity_poly.entity_id
_entity_poly.type
_entity_poly.pdbx_seq_one_letter_code
_entity_poly.pdbx_strand_id
1 'polypeptide(L)'
;ARAAVLRALLEYGLVTGDTRVCDFVRSGYEHMRSYGINQIGYIHCAPPRDYLEPCLLGDIVALTVKMSRAGIGDYWDDADRVIRNHLAEAQYTNLDLLKRASQAADESEPNGQPGQICTENVHERMLGTFGTWLSPTSSHDESYLCCTGNASRGIAYAWDGILDGRGDQVQVNLLLNRASKWLDVDSYLPYEGKVVIHNKTARRISVRIPAWVDRSKLKASVNGAGRRLAYVGSYVVFDDMKKDDKLQLDFPVAEETIRLSAHSGKGREGQKPYTTYTITFRGNTVVDISPRDESPNVYPLYLRDHMKAKKAPMKTIQRFVADKEVIRW
;
A
#
# COMPACT_ATOMS: atom_id res chain seq x y z
N ALA A 1 5.02 2.63 -19.69
CA ALA A 1 4.35 3.94 -19.45
C ALA A 1 4.45 4.27 -17.96
N ARG A 2 4.77 5.52 -17.58
CA ARG A 2 4.78 5.91 -16.15
C ARG A 2 3.34 5.99 -15.64
N ALA A 3 3.05 5.46 -14.46
CA ALA A 3 1.69 5.38 -13.91
C ALA A 3 0.97 6.76 -13.83
N ALA A 4 1.70 7.85 -13.64
CA ALA A 4 1.16 9.22 -13.76
C ALA A 4 0.48 9.50 -15.11
N VAL A 5 1.07 9.06 -16.23
CA VAL A 5 0.50 9.26 -17.57
C VAL A 5 -0.76 8.43 -17.75
N LEU A 6 -0.75 7.18 -17.29
CA LEU A 6 -1.94 6.32 -17.28
C LEU A 6 -3.07 6.95 -16.44
N ARG A 7 -2.74 7.58 -15.32
CA ARG A 7 -3.71 8.30 -14.47
C ARG A 7 -4.31 9.52 -15.18
N ALA A 8 -3.52 10.27 -15.96
CA ALA A 8 -4.04 11.39 -16.75
C ALA A 8 -4.93 10.91 -17.90
N LEU A 9 -4.53 9.85 -18.61
CA LEU A 9 -5.36 9.23 -19.65
C LEU A 9 -6.65 8.66 -19.09
N LEU A 10 -6.61 8.09 -17.88
CA LEU A 10 -7.81 7.61 -17.19
C LEU A 10 -8.80 8.75 -16.97
N GLU A 11 -8.32 9.89 -16.46
CA GLU A 11 -9.18 11.05 -16.27
C GLU A 11 -9.82 11.52 -17.59
N TYR A 12 -9.00 11.63 -18.63
CA TYR A 12 -9.51 11.95 -19.96
C TYR A 12 -10.59 10.96 -20.44
N GLY A 13 -10.34 9.65 -20.31
CA GLY A 13 -11.27 8.61 -20.73
C GLY A 13 -12.59 8.66 -19.97
N LEU A 14 -12.55 8.95 -18.66
CA LEU A 14 -13.75 9.09 -17.83
C LEU A 14 -14.57 10.34 -18.20
N VAL A 15 -13.90 11.48 -18.37
CA VAL A 15 -14.58 12.75 -18.70
C VAL A 15 -15.19 12.73 -20.10
N THR A 16 -14.51 12.11 -21.07
CA THR A 16 -14.97 12.05 -22.47
C THR A 16 -15.87 10.86 -22.77
N GLY A 17 -15.94 9.87 -21.87
CA GLY A 17 -16.62 8.61 -22.12
C GLY A 17 -15.92 7.69 -23.13
N ASP A 18 -14.65 7.94 -23.47
CA ASP A 18 -13.89 7.08 -24.40
C ASP A 18 -13.39 5.81 -23.69
N THR A 19 -14.20 4.75 -23.78
CA THR A 19 -13.90 3.44 -23.18
C THR A 19 -12.64 2.79 -23.74
N ARG A 20 -12.18 3.14 -24.94
CA ARG A 20 -10.92 2.61 -25.52
C ARG A 20 -9.71 3.18 -24.78
N VAL A 21 -9.78 4.43 -24.35
CA VAL A 21 -8.71 5.02 -23.52
C VAL A 21 -8.71 4.37 -22.14
N CYS A 22 -9.87 4.15 -21.54
CA CYS A 22 -9.98 3.41 -20.28
C CYS A 22 -9.40 1.99 -20.39
N ASP A 23 -9.68 1.27 -21.48
CA ASP A 23 -9.13 -0.07 -21.71
C ASP A 23 -7.62 -0.06 -22.00
N PHE A 24 -7.11 0.97 -22.70
CA PHE A 24 -5.68 1.18 -22.87
C PHE A 24 -4.98 1.41 -21.53
N VAL A 25 -5.59 2.21 -20.64
CA VAL A 25 -5.09 2.42 -19.28
C VAL A 25 -5.04 1.10 -18.51
N ARG A 26 -6.14 0.35 -18.52
CA ARG A 26 -6.27 -0.96 -17.88
C ARG A 26 -5.17 -1.91 -18.34
N SER A 27 -5.07 -2.11 -19.65
CA SER A 27 -4.09 -3.00 -20.28
C SER A 27 -2.65 -2.53 -20.05
N GLY A 28 -2.40 -1.22 -20.11
CA GLY A 28 -1.09 -0.62 -19.83
C GLY A 28 -0.65 -0.83 -18.39
N TYR A 29 -1.57 -0.72 -17.43
CA TYR A 29 -1.30 -1.04 -16.03
C TYR A 29 -1.04 -2.54 -15.82
N GLU A 30 -1.86 -3.41 -16.40
CA GLU A 30 -1.69 -4.86 -16.29
C GLU A 30 -0.36 -5.35 -16.88
N HIS A 31 0.08 -4.74 -17.97
CA HIS A 31 1.41 -4.98 -18.52
C HIS A 31 2.52 -4.41 -17.63
N MET A 32 2.36 -3.19 -17.10
CA MET A 32 3.37 -2.60 -16.21
C MET A 32 3.60 -3.44 -14.95
N ARG A 33 2.54 -3.94 -14.32
CA ARG A 33 2.66 -4.74 -13.08
C ARG A 33 3.29 -6.13 -13.28
N SER A 34 3.48 -6.59 -14.53
CA SER A 34 4.22 -7.84 -14.78
C SER A 34 5.74 -7.67 -14.65
N TYR A 35 6.24 -6.43 -14.56
CA TYR A 35 7.66 -6.14 -14.38
C TYR A 35 8.02 -6.05 -12.89
N GLY A 36 8.36 -7.18 -12.28
CA GLY A 36 8.81 -7.26 -10.88
C GLY A 36 8.01 -8.24 -10.04
N ILE A 37 7.83 -7.92 -8.76
CA ILE A 37 7.11 -8.73 -7.76
C ILE A 37 5.85 -7.96 -7.33
N ASN A 38 4.77 -8.07 -8.12
CA ASN A 38 3.52 -7.34 -7.87
C ASN A 38 2.92 -7.64 -6.47
N GLN A 39 3.12 -8.85 -5.96
CA GLN A 39 2.63 -9.30 -4.64
C GLN A 39 3.14 -8.42 -3.49
N ILE A 40 4.29 -7.78 -3.65
CA ILE A 40 4.88 -6.87 -2.65
C ILE A 40 4.85 -5.41 -3.11
N GLY A 41 4.23 -5.12 -4.26
CA GLY A 41 4.21 -3.80 -4.89
C GLY A 41 5.52 -3.39 -5.57
N TYR A 42 6.49 -4.31 -5.72
CA TYR A 42 7.78 -4.00 -6.34
C TYR A 42 7.66 -4.07 -7.86
N ILE A 43 7.61 -2.92 -8.52
CA ILE A 43 7.48 -2.79 -9.98
C ILE A 43 8.57 -1.86 -10.50
N HIS A 44 9.37 -2.28 -11.49
CA HIS A 44 10.52 -1.48 -11.92
C HIS A 44 10.11 -0.16 -12.59
N CYS A 45 10.92 0.88 -12.39
CA CYS A 45 10.72 2.20 -13.00
C CYS A 45 11.18 2.25 -14.47
N ALA A 46 10.68 1.33 -15.29
CA ALA A 46 11.06 1.12 -16.68
C ALA A 46 12.57 0.87 -16.92
N PRO A 47 12.93 0.08 -17.94
CA PRO A 47 14.34 -0.12 -18.27
C PRO A 47 15.02 1.21 -18.66
N PRO A 48 16.31 1.42 -18.32
CA PRO A 48 17.31 0.45 -17.84
C PRO A 48 17.47 0.37 -16.30
N ARG A 49 16.56 0.96 -15.52
CA ARG A 49 16.68 1.04 -14.05
C ARG A 49 15.77 0.00 -13.38
N ASP A 50 16.36 -1.10 -12.93
CA ASP A 50 15.70 -2.13 -12.10
C ASP A 50 15.65 -1.75 -10.62
N TYR A 51 15.57 -0.45 -10.34
CA TYR A 51 15.23 0.09 -9.03
C TYR A 51 13.80 0.60 -9.09
N LEU A 52 13.14 0.56 -7.95
CA LEU A 52 11.84 1.15 -7.75
C LEU A 52 11.99 2.50 -7.07
N GLU A 53 11.37 3.52 -7.65
CA GLU A 53 11.16 4.83 -7.04
C GLU A 53 9.81 4.84 -6.30
N PRO A 54 9.75 5.34 -5.05
CA PRO A 54 8.48 5.47 -4.33
C PRO A 54 7.51 6.46 -5.01
N CYS A 55 8.01 7.32 -5.90
CA CYS A 55 7.16 8.07 -6.83
C CYS A 55 6.21 7.16 -7.60
N LEU A 56 6.71 6.08 -8.18
CA LEU A 56 5.89 5.15 -8.94
C LEU A 56 4.84 4.47 -8.05
N LEU A 57 5.20 4.10 -6.83
CA LEU A 57 4.27 3.50 -5.87
C LEU A 57 3.09 4.41 -5.55
N GLY A 58 3.35 5.70 -5.31
CA GLY A 58 2.29 6.68 -5.08
C GLY A 58 1.34 6.81 -6.26
N ASP A 59 1.88 6.83 -7.49
CA ASP A 59 1.07 6.87 -8.71
C ASP A 59 0.28 5.58 -8.95
N ILE A 60 0.87 4.41 -8.63
CA ILE A 60 0.19 3.11 -8.75
C ILE A 60 -1.01 3.07 -7.82
N VAL A 61 -0.84 3.44 -6.54
CA VAL A 61 -1.97 3.50 -5.58
C VAL A 61 -3.05 4.45 -6.08
N ALA A 62 -2.67 5.63 -6.57
CA ALA A 62 -3.64 6.58 -7.11
C ALA A 62 -4.41 6.00 -8.31
N LEU A 63 -3.70 5.33 -9.22
CA LEU A 63 -4.27 4.72 -10.42
C LEU A 63 -5.21 3.55 -10.09
N THR A 64 -4.80 2.63 -9.22
CA THR A 64 -5.60 1.45 -8.85
C THR A 64 -6.85 1.82 -8.07
N VAL A 65 -6.76 2.79 -7.15
CA VAL A 65 -7.92 3.36 -6.45
C VAL A 65 -8.90 3.96 -7.46
N LYS A 66 -8.41 4.79 -8.39
CA LYS A 66 -9.26 5.46 -9.38
C LYS A 66 -9.92 4.47 -10.35
N MET A 67 -9.18 3.49 -10.88
CA MET A 67 -9.74 2.45 -11.74
C MET A 67 -10.82 1.64 -11.04
N SER A 68 -10.61 1.33 -9.74
CA SER A 68 -11.58 0.58 -8.95
C SER A 68 -12.86 1.36 -8.69
N ARG A 69 -12.75 2.65 -8.34
CA ARG A 69 -13.90 3.55 -8.16
C ARG A 69 -14.67 3.79 -9.47
N ALA A 70 -13.97 3.83 -10.59
CA ALA A 70 -14.55 4.01 -11.91
C ALA A 70 -15.23 2.73 -12.46
N GLY A 71 -15.10 1.59 -11.77
CA GLY A 71 -15.67 0.33 -12.25
C GLY A 71 -14.94 -0.30 -13.43
N ILE A 72 -13.70 0.12 -13.72
CA ILE A 72 -12.88 -0.45 -14.80
C ILE A 72 -12.39 -1.87 -14.44
N GLY A 73 -12.18 -2.13 -13.15
CA GLY A 73 -11.80 -3.43 -12.61
C GLY A 73 -11.62 -3.39 -11.10
N ASP A 74 -11.53 -4.55 -10.43
CA ASP A 74 -11.27 -4.63 -8.98
C ASP A 74 -9.75 -4.65 -8.74
N TYR A 75 -9.14 -3.47 -8.61
CA TYR A 75 -7.69 -3.29 -8.35
C TYR A 75 -7.39 -2.95 -6.89
N TRP A 76 -8.35 -3.17 -5.99
CA TRP A 76 -8.15 -2.92 -4.56
C TRP A 76 -7.10 -3.85 -3.95
N ASP A 77 -6.96 -5.09 -4.43
CA ASP A 77 -5.88 -5.98 -3.98
C ASP A 77 -4.49 -5.46 -4.39
N ASP A 78 -4.35 -4.87 -5.58
CA ASP A 78 -3.10 -4.26 -6.00
C ASP A 78 -2.79 -3.00 -5.17
N ALA A 79 -3.79 -2.15 -4.90
CA ALA A 79 -3.64 -1.01 -3.98
C ALA A 79 -3.19 -1.48 -2.58
N ASP A 80 -3.83 -2.53 -2.06
CA ASP A 80 -3.55 -3.14 -0.75
C ASP A 80 -2.11 -3.69 -0.67
N ARG A 81 -1.67 -4.44 -1.68
CA ARG A 81 -0.31 -4.98 -1.78
C ARG A 81 0.75 -3.89 -1.81
N VAL A 82 0.50 -2.79 -2.52
CA VAL A 82 1.45 -1.66 -2.59
C VAL A 82 1.51 -0.92 -1.25
N ILE A 83 0.38 -0.49 -0.71
CA ILE A 83 0.35 0.35 0.51
C ILE A 83 0.86 -0.40 1.74
N ARG A 84 0.56 -1.70 1.90
CA ARG A 84 0.98 -2.48 3.07
C ARG A 84 2.44 -2.91 3.03
N ASN A 85 3.04 -2.97 1.84
CA ASN A 85 4.39 -3.50 1.64
C ASN A 85 5.31 -2.38 1.17
N HIS A 86 5.70 -2.37 -0.11
CA HIS A 86 6.78 -1.50 -0.60
C HIS A 86 6.58 -0.02 -0.32
N LEU A 87 5.34 0.51 -0.35
CA LEU A 87 5.13 1.94 -0.10
C LEU A 87 5.32 2.28 1.37
N ALA A 88 4.86 1.44 2.30
CA ALA A 88 5.12 1.63 3.72
C ALA A 88 6.60 1.42 4.06
N GLU A 89 7.25 0.42 3.46
CA GLU A 89 8.68 0.15 3.66
C GLU A 89 9.58 1.26 3.10
N ALA A 90 9.13 1.98 2.07
CA ALA A 90 9.90 3.07 1.49
C ALA A 90 10.09 4.27 2.42
N GLN A 91 9.32 4.38 3.51
CA GLN A 91 9.44 5.49 4.45
C GLN A 91 10.50 5.22 5.51
N TYR A 92 11.43 6.16 5.68
CA TYR A 92 12.42 6.09 6.74
C TYR A 92 11.77 6.39 8.09
N THR A 93 11.77 5.41 8.98
CA THR A 93 11.13 5.51 10.31
C THR A 93 12.09 5.16 11.45
N ASN A 94 13.31 4.72 11.12
CA ASN A 94 14.34 4.38 12.09
C ASN A 94 15.60 5.24 11.86
N LEU A 95 15.89 6.11 12.83
CA LEU A 95 17.02 7.05 12.77
C LEU A 95 18.37 6.32 12.83
N ASP A 96 18.48 5.26 13.62
CA ASP A 96 19.74 4.52 13.80
C ASP A 96 20.14 3.78 12.52
N LEU A 97 19.17 3.22 11.80
CA LEU A 97 19.41 2.60 10.50
C LEU A 97 19.85 3.61 9.44
N LEU A 98 19.26 4.82 9.45
CA LEU A 98 19.69 5.92 8.59
C LEU A 98 21.12 6.35 8.89
N LYS A 99 21.45 6.52 10.18
CA LYS A 99 22.81 6.89 10.63
C LYS A 99 23.83 5.83 10.21
N ARG A 100 23.54 4.55 10.46
CA ARG A 100 24.40 3.43 10.05
C ARG A 100 24.65 3.43 8.54
N ALA A 101 23.59 3.51 7.73
CA ALA A 101 23.71 3.49 6.28
C ALA A 101 24.55 4.66 5.75
N SER A 102 24.30 5.87 6.27
CA SER A 102 25.03 7.08 5.90
C SER A 102 26.50 7.05 6.34
N GLN A 103 26.82 6.53 7.54
CA GLN A 103 28.20 6.45 8.05
C GLN A 103 29.05 5.40 7.33
N ALA A 104 28.41 4.39 6.75
CA ALA A 104 29.08 3.35 5.97
C ALA A 104 29.16 3.67 4.47
N ALA A 105 28.53 4.77 4.03
CA ALA A 105 28.60 5.23 2.65
C ALA A 105 29.93 5.94 2.37
N ASP A 106 30.34 5.95 1.10
CA ASP A 106 31.53 6.67 0.68
C ASP A 106 31.36 8.17 0.95
N GLU A 107 32.40 8.81 1.48
CA GLU A 107 32.41 10.26 1.68
C GLU A 107 32.35 10.97 0.32
N SER A 108 31.51 12.01 0.25
CA SER A 108 31.39 12.87 -0.92
C SER A 108 31.27 14.32 -0.49
N GLU A 109 31.90 15.21 -1.27
CA GLU A 109 31.75 16.64 -1.07
C GLU A 109 30.33 17.07 -1.45
N PRO A 110 29.62 17.84 -0.61
CA PRO A 110 28.31 18.35 -0.95
C PRO A 110 28.34 19.16 -2.25
N ASN A 111 27.52 18.76 -3.22
CA ASN A 111 27.40 19.46 -4.49
C ASN A 111 26.06 20.19 -4.57
N GLY A 112 26.09 21.52 -4.64
CA GLY A 112 24.89 22.35 -4.73
C GLY A 112 25.23 23.81 -5.02
N GLN A 113 24.23 24.59 -5.46
CA GLN A 113 24.41 26.04 -5.63
C GLN A 113 24.62 26.72 -4.27
N PRO A 114 25.28 27.90 -4.21
CA PRO A 114 25.38 28.68 -2.99
C PRO A 114 24.01 28.87 -2.31
N GLY A 115 23.93 28.51 -1.02
CA GLY A 115 22.69 28.57 -0.23
C GLY A 115 21.75 27.37 -0.39
N GLN A 116 22.09 26.36 -1.21
CA GLN A 116 21.31 25.12 -1.35
C GLN A 116 21.91 23.92 -0.61
N ILE A 117 23.10 24.08 -0.02
CA ILE A 117 23.76 23.03 0.77
C ILE A 117 23.36 23.20 2.24
N CYS A 118 22.89 22.12 2.85
CA CYS A 118 22.56 22.04 4.27
C CYS A 118 23.11 20.72 4.82
N THR A 119 24.06 20.82 5.74
CA THR A 119 24.67 19.66 6.45
C THR A 119 24.18 19.55 7.90
N GLU A 120 23.27 20.43 8.32
CA GLU A 120 22.75 20.48 9.68
C GLU A 120 21.68 19.40 9.90
N ASN A 121 21.89 18.53 10.90
CA ASN A 121 20.92 17.54 11.37
C ASN A 121 20.28 16.71 10.23
N VAL A 122 21.08 16.33 9.22
CA VAL A 122 20.56 15.70 7.99
C VAL A 122 19.78 14.43 8.33
N HIS A 123 20.28 13.56 9.20
CA HIS A 123 19.59 12.32 9.56
C HIS A 123 18.22 12.58 10.21
N GLU A 124 18.14 13.52 11.13
CA GLU A 124 16.89 13.90 11.80
C GLU A 124 15.89 14.53 10.83
N ARG A 125 16.36 15.33 9.87
CA ARG A 125 15.53 15.94 8.83
C ARG A 125 15.06 14.95 7.77
N MET A 126 15.80 13.85 7.58
CA MET A 126 15.44 12.76 6.68
C MET A 126 14.44 11.78 7.30
N LEU A 127 14.24 11.79 8.61
CA LEU A 127 13.25 10.94 9.26
C LEU A 127 11.84 11.29 8.78
N GLY A 128 11.08 10.28 8.36
CA GLY A 128 9.75 10.41 7.76
C GLY A 128 9.74 10.69 6.26
N THR A 129 10.89 10.97 5.65
CA THR A 129 11.03 11.03 4.18
C THR A 129 11.03 9.64 3.56
N PHE A 130 10.99 9.58 2.23
CA PHE A 130 11.01 8.32 1.49
C PHE A 130 12.34 8.14 0.78
N GLY A 131 12.80 6.89 0.70
CA GLY A 131 13.93 6.52 -0.14
C GLY A 131 13.68 6.80 -1.62
N THR A 132 14.70 6.60 -2.46
CA THR A 132 14.53 6.77 -3.91
C THR A 132 14.87 5.52 -4.70
N TRP A 133 15.97 4.83 -4.37
CA TRP A 133 16.34 3.62 -5.09
C TRP A 133 16.07 2.41 -4.22
N LEU A 134 14.91 1.80 -4.41
CA LEU A 134 14.54 0.59 -3.69
C LEU A 134 14.87 -0.66 -4.52
N SER A 135 15.48 -1.62 -3.85
CA SER A 135 15.45 -3.03 -4.20
C SER A 135 14.31 -3.72 -3.44
N PRO A 136 14.01 -5.00 -3.70
CA PRO A 136 13.04 -5.75 -2.91
C PRO A 136 13.34 -5.82 -1.41
N THR A 137 14.59 -5.58 -0.97
CA THR A 137 15.01 -5.79 0.43
C THR A 137 15.79 -4.63 1.04
N SER A 138 16.07 -3.55 0.29
CA SER A 138 16.86 -2.42 0.76
C SER A 138 16.57 -1.12 0.00
N SER A 139 16.73 0.02 0.67
CA SER A 139 16.86 1.33 0.03
C SER A 139 18.34 1.72 -0.05
N HIS A 140 18.73 2.26 -1.20
CA HIS A 140 20.12 2.54 -1.59
C HIS A 140 20.37 4.03 -1.82
N ASP A 141 21.64 4.40 -1.70
CA ASP A 141 22.23 5.64 -2.21
C ASP A 141 21.46 6.91 -1.75
N GLU A 142 21.32 7.89 -2.64
CA GLU A 142 20.73 9.21 -2.39
C GLU A 142 19.20 9.16 -2.24
N SER A 143 18.65 10.17 -1.55
CA SER A 143 17.21 10.37 -1.44
C SER A 143 16.78 11.68 -2.11
N TYR A 144 15.93 11.57 -3.12
CA TYR A 144 15.32 12.69 -3.84
C TYR A 144 13.93 12.99 -3.28
N LEU A 145 13.69 14.26 -2.93
CA LEU A 145 12.46 14.66 -2.24
C LEU A 145 11.19 14.62 -3.11
N CYS A 146 11.31 14.40 -4.42
CA CYS A 146 10.15 14.08 -5.27
C CYS A 146 9.44 12.80 -4.79
N CYS A 147 10.22 11.78 -4.37
CA CYS A 147 9.72 10.53 -3.80
C CYS A 147 8.93 10.81 -2.52
N THR A 148 9.47 11.64 -1.62
CA THR A 148 8.75 12.08 -0.43
C THR A 148 7.42 12.75 -0.77
N GLY A 149 7.41 13.67 -1.73
CA GLY A 149 6.20 14.37 -2.14
C GLY A 149 5.14 13.47 -2.78
N ASN A 150 5.53 12.55 -3.67
CA ASN A 150 4.56 11.69 -4.36
C ASN A 150 4.13 10.47 -3.53
N ALA A 151 5.05 9.81 -2.83
CA ALA A 151 4.74 8.66 -1.97
C ALA A 151 3.80 9.05 -0.83
N SER A 152 4.00 10.23 -0.23
CA SER A 152 3.08 10.77 0.79
C SER A 152 1.66 10.99 0.25
N ARG A 153 1.54 11.46 -1.01
CA ARG A 153 0.23 11.54 -1.69
C ARG A 153 -0.37 10.16 -1.92
N GLY A 154 0.45 9.16 -2.27
CA GLY A 154 0.06 7.75 -2.33
C GLY A 154 -0.62 7.26 -1.06
N ILE A 155 -0.05 7.57 0.12
CA ILE A 155 -0.66 7.24 1.41
C ILE A 155 -2.02 7.92 1.56
N ALA A 156 -2.13 9.21 1.19
CA ALA A 156 -3.41 9.92 1.25
C ALA A 156 -4.48 9.31 0.32
N TYR A 157 -4.10 8.89 -0.89
CA TYR A 157 -4.99 8.21 -1.83
C TYR A 157 -5.46 6.85 -1.29
N ALA A 158 -4.57 6.06 -0.68
CA ALA A 158 -4.96 4.82 -0.02
C ALA A 158 -5.90 5.09 1.16
N TRP A 159 -5.56 6.05 2.04
CA TRP A 159 -6.37 6.43 3.20
C TRP A 159 -7.78 6.89 2.82
N ASP A 160 -7.88 7.69 1.75
CA ASP A 160 -9.16 8.11 1.17
C ASP A 160 -9.92 6.93 0.57
N GLY A 161 -9.21 6.03 -0.13
CA GLY A 161 -9.75 4.82 -0.73
C GLY A 161 -10.20 3.74 0.26
N ILE A 162 -9.86 3.83 1.56
CA ILE A 162 -10.25 2.81 2.55
C ILE A 162 -11.76 2.60 2.57
N LEU A 163 -12.53 3.68 2.47
CA LEU A 163 -13.99 3.61 2.42
C LEU A 163 -14.59 4.74 1.56
N ASP A 164 -15.75 4.46 0.98
CA ASP A 164 -16.57 5.40 0.23
C ASP A 164 -17.94 5.51 0.90
N GLY A 165 -18.33 6.72 1.31
CA GLY A 165 -19.63 6.98 1.93
C GLY A 165 -20.52 7.84 1.04
N ARG A 166 -21.76 7.39 0.77
CA ARG A 166 -22.79 8.15 0.05
C ARG A 166 -24.12 8.06 0.80
N GLY A 167 -24.53 9.16 1.41
CA GLY A 167 -25.73 9.18 2.26
C GLY A 167 -25.62 8.20 3.43
N ASP A 168 -26.52 7.22 3.48
CA ASP A 168 -26.59 6.16 4.48
C ASP A 168 -25.95 4.83 4.02
N GLN A 169 -25.22 4.84 2.91
CA GLN A 169 -24.52 3.67 2.38
C GLN A 169 -23.02 3.89 2.46
N VAL A 170 -22.29 2.90 2.98
CA VAL A 170 -20.84 2.93 3.08
C VAL A 170 -20.24 1.66 2.52
N GLN A 171 -19.24 1.83 1.66
CA GLN A 171 -18.44 0.76 1.11
C GLN A 171 -17.05 0.82 1.76
N VAL A 172 -16.57 -0.30 2.30
CA VAL A 172 -15.21 -0.46 2.83
C VAL A 172 -14.42 -1.26 1.81
N ASN A 173 -13.40 -0.65 1.21
CA ASN A 173 -12.62 -1.23 0.12
C ASN A 173 -11.31 -1.88 0.57
N LEU A 174 -10.68 -1.30 1.60
CA LEU A 174 -9.42 -1.77 2.19
C LEU A 174 -9.64 -2.10 3.66
N LEU A 175 -9.13 -3.24 4.12
CA LEU A 175 -9.21 -3.63 5.53
C LEU A 175 -8.09 -2.96 6.33
N LEU A 176 -8.13 -1.64 6.42
CA LEU A 176 -7.16 -0.77 7.10
C LEU A 176 -7.86 0.09 8.15
N ASN A 177 -7.12 0.54 9.16
CA ASN A 177 -7.68 1.41 10.20
C ASN A 177 -8.12 2.76 9.62
N ARG A 178 -9.38 3.15 9.86
CA ARG A 178 -9.94 4.42 9.37
C ARG A 178 -11.05 4.91 10.28
N ALA A 179 -11.00 6.18 10.68
CA ALA A 179 -12.11 6.83 11.37
C ALA A 179 -12.84 7.81 10.46
N SER A 180 -14.14 7.67 10.25
CA SER A 180 -14.91 8.57 9.38
C SER A 180 -16.16 9.10 10.08
N LYS A 181 -16.88 10.01 9.41
CA LYS A 181 -18.19 10.46 9.90
C LYS A 181 -19.26 9.35 9.87
N TRP A 182 -19.09 8.32 9.05
CA TRP A 182 -20.09 7.26 8.88
C TRP A 182 -19.83 6.02 9.73
N LEU A 183 -18.57 5.59 9.81
CA LEU A 183 -18.13 4.43 10.60
C LEU A 183 -16.64 4.52 10.91
N ASP A 184 -16.21 3.75 11.91
CA ASP A 184 -14.80 3.52 12.23
C ASP A 184 -14.43 2.06 11.93
N VAL A 185 -13.31 1.85 11.27
CA VAL A 185 -12.73 0.53 10.94
C VAL A 185 -11.51 0.31 11.83
N ASP A 186 -11.56 -0.77 12.62
CA ASP A 186 -10.45 -1.35 13.36
C ASP A 186 -10.04 -2.67 12.71
N SER A 187 -8.97 -2.64 11.93
CA SER A 187 -8.34 -3.80 11.33
C SER A 187 -7.21 -4.30 12.22
N TYR A 188 -7.25 -5.61 12.53
CA TYR A 188 -6.23 -6.29 13.32
C TYR A 188 -5.18 -6.98 12.42
N LEU A 189 -5.27 -6.79 11.10
CA LEU A 189 -4.33 -7.36 10.14
C LEU A 189 -2.93 -6.74 10.29
N PRO A 190 -1.86 -7.51 10.07
CA PRO A 190 -1.84 -8.94 9.73
C PRO A 190 -1.85 -9.90 10.94
N TYR A 191 -1.90 -9.38 12.17
CA TYR A 191 -1.76 -10.15 13.39
C TYR A 191 -2.90 -11.15 13.60
N GLU A 192 -4.12 -10.67 13.42
CA GLU A 192 -5.37 -11.43 13.57
C GLU A 192 -6.26 -11.15 12.35
N GLY A 193 -6.95 -12.16 11.85
CA GLY A 193 -7.92 -12.01 10.76
C GLY A 193 -9.24 -11.52 11.32
N LYS A 194 -9.20 -10.32 11.89
CA LYS A 194 -10.31 -9.69 12.59
C LYS A 194 -10.42 -8.24 12.11
N VAL A 195 -11.64 -7.85 11.75
CA VAL A 195 -11.97 -6.45 11.45
C VAL A 195 -13.23 -6.10 12.22
N VAL A 196 -13.18 -5.02 12.99
CA VAL A 196 -14.32 -4.48 13.74
C VAL A 196 -14.71 -3.16 13.12
N ILE A 197 -15.97 -3.02 12.78
CA ILE A 197 -16.57 -1.83 12.20
C ILE A 197 -17.59 -1.29 13.20
N HIS A 198 -17.35 -0.08 13.69
CA HIS A 198 -18.25 0.64 14.59
C HIS A 198 -19.10 1.59 13.75
N ASN A 199 -20.37 1.25 13.59
CA ASN A 199 -21.28 2.01 12.75
C ASN A 199 -21.79 3.27 13.46
N LYS A 200 -21.65 4.44 12.83
CA LYS A 200 -22.18 5.71 13.37
C LYS A 200 -23.51 6.07 12.72
N THR A 201 -23.64 5.87 11.41
CA THR A 201 -24.81 6.36 10.66
C THR A 201 -25.29 5.48 9.50
N ALA A 202 -24.52 4.48 9.06
CA ALA A 202 -24.84 3.74 7.83
C ALA A 202 -26.00 2.76 8.03
N ARG A 203 -26.95 2.71 7.08
CA ARG A 203 -27.97 1.66 6.99
C ARG A 203 -27.50 0.47 6.17
N ARG A 204 -26.65 0.73 5.18
CA ARG A 204 -25.99 -0.31 4.38
C ARG A 204 -24.48 -0.20 4.50
N ILE A 205 -23.83 -1.31 4.84
CA ILE A 205 -22.38 -1.45 4.84
C ILE A 205 -22.02 -2.57 3.86
N SER A 206 -21.16 -2.28 2.90
CA SER A 206 -20.59 -3.25 1.98
C SER A 206 -19.09 -3.37 2.23
N VAL A 207 -18.60 -4.56 2.60
CA VAL A 207 -17.18 -4.75 2.92
C VAL A 207 -16.53 -5.64 1.87
N ARG A 208 -15.49 -5.13 1.20
CA ARG A 208 -14.71 -5.90 0.24
C ARG A 208 -13.90 -6.97 0.97
N ILE A 209 -13.99 -8.19 0.50
CA ILE A 209 -13.23 -9.32 1.00
C ILE A 209 -12.03 -9.55 0.06
N PRO A 210 -10.78 -9.36 0.54
CA PRO A 210 -9.58 -9.58 -0.26
C PRO A 210 -9.52 -10.97 -0.87
N ALA A 211 -8.93 -11.11 -2.06
CA ALA A 211 -8.91 -12.38 -2.80
C ALA A 211 -8.21 -13.52 -2.04
N TRP A 212 -7.27 -13.21 -1.15
CA TRP A 212 -6.56 -14.21 -0.34
C TRP A 212 -7.39 -14.77 0.83
N VAL A 213 -8.51 -14.13 1.18
CA VAL A 213 -9.38 -14.60 2.26
C VAL A 213 -10.25 -15.76 1.78
N ASP A 214 -10.12 -16.89 2.45
CA ASP A 214 -11.00 -18.04 2.23
C ASP A 214 -12.43 -17.72 2.69
N ARG A 215 -13.30 -17.40 1.72
CA ARG A 215 -14.69 -17.03 1.95
C ARG A 215 -15.51 -18.10 2.67
N SER A 216 -15.12 -19.38 2.59
CA SER A 216 -15.80 -20.46 3.30
C SER A 216 -15.57 -20.43 4.81
N LYS A 217 -14.48 -19.77 5.25
CA LYS A 217 -14.10 -19.61 6.65
C LYS A 217 -14.39 -18.21 7.20
N LEU A 218 -14.86 -17.30 6.35
CA LEU A 218 -15.29 -15.97 6.78
C LEU A 218 -16.57 -16.06 7.61
N LYS A 219 -16.54 -15.45 8.78
CA LYS A 219 -17.71 -15.28 9.65
C LYS A 219 -17.94 -13.79 9.85
N ALA A 220 -19.20 -13.41 9.99
CA ALA A 220 -19.57 -12.07 10.41
C ALA A 220 -20.56 -12.12 11.57
N SER A 221 -20.50 -11.13 12.44
CA SER A 221 -21.49 -10.91 13.49
C SER A 221 -21.83 -9.42 13.60
N VAL A 222 -23.07 -9.13 13.97
CA VAL A 222 -23.52 -7.78 14.35
C VAL A 222 -23.95 -7.84 15.80
N ASN A 223 -23.32 -7.04 16.66
CA ASN A 223 -23.55 -7.06 18.10
C ASN A 223 -23.41 -8.46 18.73
N GLY A 224 -22.50 -9.28 18.18
CA GLY A 224 -22.26 -10.66 18.62
C GLY A 224 -23.20 -11.71 18.04
N ALA A 225 -24.30 -11.31 17.39
CA ALA A 225 -25.19 -12.23 16.69
C ALA A 225 -24.63 -12.55 15.30
N GLY A 226 -24.44 -13.85 15.00
CA GLY A 226 -23.93 -14.30 13.70
C GLY A 226 -24.83 -13.90 12.53
N ARG A 227 -24.22 -13.55 11.39
CA ARG A 227 -24.92 -13.18 10.16
C ARG A 227 -24.63 -14.16 9.03
N ARG A 228 -25.66 -14.46 8.25
CA ARG A 228 -25.48 -15.12 6.95
C ARG A 228 -24.90 -14.10 5.96
N LEU A 229 -23.87 -14.51 5.23
CA LEU A 229 -23.18 -13.62 4.30
C LEU A 229 -23.86 -13.64 2.93
N ALA A 230 -24.20 -12.47 2.43
CA ALA A 230 -24.63 -12.25 1.05
C ALA A 230 -23.53 -11.50 0.29
N TYR A 231 -23.19 -11.97 -0.90
CA TYR A 231 -22.10 -11.40 -1.71
C TYR A 231 -22.63 -10.70 -2.95
N VAL A 232 -22.02 -9.56 -3.28
CA VAL A 232 -22.10 -8.90 -4.59
C VAL A 232 -20.66 -8.71 -5.08
N GLY A 233 -20.22 -9.56 -6.02
CA GLY A 233 -18.83 -9.64 -6.45
C GLY A 233 -17.88 -9.95 -5.29
N SER A 234 -16.98 -9.00 -4.98
CA SER A 234 -16.03 -9.08 -3.87
C SER A 234 -16.57 -8.57 -2.53
N TYR A 235 -17.79 -8.04 -2.48
CA TYR A 235 -18.34 -7.39 -1.30
C TYR A 235 -19.32 -8.28 -0.56
N VAL A 236 -19.20 -8.35 0.77
CA VAL A 236 -20.28 -8.82 1.65
C VAL A 236 -21.16 -7.61 1.99
N VAL A 237 -22.48 -7.78 1.85
CA VAL A 237 -23.45 -6.69 2.05
C VAL A 237 -24.26 -6.92 3.32
N PHE A 238 -24.37 -5.87 4.13
CA PHE A 238 -25.24 -5.78 5.31
C PHE A 238 -26.16 -4.58 5.11
N ASP A 239 -27.46 -4.79 4.92
CA ASP A 239 -28.43 -3.76 4.53
C ASP A 239 -29.48 -3.43 5.61
N ASP A 240 -29.33 -4.01 6.80
CA ASP A 240 -30.17 -3.80 7.97
C ASP A 240 -29.42 -3.16 9.16
N MET A 241 -28.35 -2.43 8.88
CA MET A 241 -27.48 -1.86 9.91
C MET A 241 -28.16 -0.68 10.63
N LYS A 242 -27.94 -0.60 11.93
CA LYS A 242 -28.42 0.48 12.80
C LYS A 242 -27.25 1.28 13.35
N LYS A 243 -27.53 2.54 13.68
CA LYS A 243 -26.59 3.38 14.42
C LYS A 243 -26.12 2.64 15.69
N ASP A 244 -24.83 2.77 15.97
CA ASP A 244 -24.12 2.15 17.10
C ASP A 244 -23.94 0.62 17.01
N ASP A 245 -24.37 -0.01 15.90
CA ASP A 245 -24.07 -1.42 15.65
C ASP A 245 -22.56 -1.64 15.52
N LYS A 246 -22.10 -2.74 16.12
CA LYS A 246 -20.75 -3.26 15.94
C LYS A 246 -20.78 -4.45 15.00
N LEU A 247 -20.32 -4.25 13.77
CA LEU A 247 -20.08 -5.31 12.80
C LEU A 247 -18.66 -5.87 13.00
N GLN A 248 -18.52 -7.18 13.11
CA GLN A 248 -17.23 -7.85 13.19
C GLN A 248 -17.12 -8.89 12.09
N LEU A 249 -15.97 -8.92 11.40
CA LEU A 249 -15.57 -9.95 10.47
C LEU A 249 -14.42 -10.75 11.08
N ASP A 250 -14.50 -12.08 11.01
CA ASP A 250 -13.49 -13.00 11.50
C ASP A 250 -13.14 -14.02 10.40
N PHE A 251 -11.85 -14.20 10.13
CA PHE A 251 -11.33 -15.11 9.13
C PHE A 251 -9.91 -15.55 9.48
N PRO A 252 -9.43 -16.72 9.01
CA PRO A 252 -8.04 -17.11 9.18
C PRO A 252 -7.10 -16.19 8.36
N VAL A 253 -5.96 -15.81 8.94
CA VAL A 253 -4.85 -15.21 8.17
C VAL A 253 -3.90 -16.32 7.77
N ALA A 254 -3.93 -16.68 6.49
CA ALA A 254 -2.99 -17.66 5.96
C ALA A 254 -1.57 -17.10 6.03
N GLU A 255 -0.64 -17.94 6.48
CA GLU A 255 0.79 -17.70 6.32
C GLU A 255 1.26 -18.52 5.11
N GLU A 256 1.93 -17.86 4.17
CA GLU A 256 2.37 -18.47 2.93
C GLU A 256 3.80 -18.04 2.63
N THR A 257 4.66 -19.00 2.32
CA THR A 257 6.03 -18.74 1.86
C THR A 257 6.14 -19.12 0.40
N ILE A 258 6.43 -18.14 -0.45
CA ILE A 258 6.55 -18.33 -1.90
C ILE A 258 7.92 -17.88 -2.39
N ARG A 259 8.32 -18.44 -3.54
CA ARG A 259 9.54 -18.03 -4.25
C ARG A 259 9.16 -17.22 -5.48
N LEU A 260 9.60 -15.97 -5.54
CA LEU A 260 9.36 -15.06 -6.66
C LEU A 260 10.68 -14.44 -7.12
N SER A 261 10.83 -14.25 -8.43
CA SER A 261 12.05 -13.71 -9.01
C SER A 261 11.81 -12.35 -9.64
N ALA A 262 12.77 -11.46 -9.50
CA ALA A 262 12.82 -10.19 -10.23
C ALA A 262 14.26 -9.86 -10.59
N HIS A 263 14.46 -8.97 -11.58
CA HIS A 263 15.78 -8.37 -11.73
C HIS A 263 16.08 -7.52 -10.51
N SER A 264 17.24 -7.71 -9.93
CA SER A 264 17.70 -6.92 -8.80
C SER A 264 19.22 -6.74 -8.89
N GLY A 265 19.72 -5.63 -8.37
CA GLY A 265 21.15 -5.33 -8.32
C GLY A 265 21.64 -4.23 -9.28
N LYS A 266 22.88 -3.80 -9.06
CA LYS A 266 23.59 -2.76 -9.84
C LYS A 266 24.00 -3.32 -11.22
N GLY A 267 23.76 -2.58 -12.31
CA GLY A 267 24.13 -3.00 -13.68
C GLY A 267 23.39 -2.25 -14.79
N ARG A 268 23.67 -2.56 -16.05
CA ARG A 268 22.90 -2.09 -17.23
C ARG A 268 21.80 -3.10 -17.60
N GLU A 269 20.79 -2.63 -18.33
CA GLU A 269 19.74 -3.46 -18.91
C GLU A 269 20.30 -4.63 -19.71
N GLY A 270 19.72 -5.82 -19.55
CA GLY A 270 20.17 -7.05 -20.22
C GLY A 270 21.40 -7.75 -19.61
N GLN A 271 22.05 -7.15 -18.59
CA GLN A 271 23.23 -7.72 -17.94
C GLN A 271 23.05 -8.03 -16.45
N LYS A 272 21.82 -7.87 -15.90
CA LYS A 272 21.55 -8.08 -14.47
C LYS A 272 20.94 -9.46 -14.20
N PRO A 273 21.37 -10.15 -13.13
CA PRO A 273 20.83 -11.43 -12.76
C PRO A 273 19.38 -11.30 -12.25
N TYR A 274 18.58 -12.33 -12.52
CA TYR A 274 17.37 -12.54 -11.72
C TYR A 274 17.79 -12.99 -10.33
N THR A 275 17.21 -12.37 -9.31
CA THR A 275 17.32 -12.83 -7.94
C THR A 275 16.01 -13.47 -7.53
N THR A 276 16.09 -14.72 -7.08
CA THR A 276 14.94 -15.42 -6.51
C THR A 276 14.85 -15.12 -5.03
N TYR A 277 13.74 -14.52 -4.63
CA TYR A 277 13.43 -14.20 -3.26
C TYR A 277 12.49 -15.24 -2.67
N THR A 278 12.77 -15.69 -1.45
CA THR A 278 11.82 -16.42 -0.61
C THR A 278 11.12 -15.41 0.29
N ILE A 279 9.81 -15.26 0.09
CA ILE A 279 9.00 -14.22 0.72
C ILE A 279 7.91 -14.88 1.56
N THR A 280 7.83 -14.52 2.83
CA THR A 280 6.79 -15.00 3.75
C THR A 280 5.73 -13.91 3.92
N PHE A 281 4.48 -14.28 3.61
CA PHE A 281 3.30 -13.44 3.70
C PHE A 281 2.39 -13.89 4.83
N ARG A 282 1.70 -12.93 5.46
CA ARG A 282 0.49 -13.14 6.25
C ARG A 282 -0.65 -12.37 5.59
N GLY A 283 -1.51 -13.07 4.87
CA GLY A 283 -2.42 -12.44 3.89
C GLY A 283 -1.64 -11.72 2.80
N ASN A 284 -1.92 -10.44 2.54
CA ASN A 284 -1.12 -9.62 1.61
C ASN A 284 0.12 -8.98 2.26
N THR A 285 0.33 -9.11 3.58
CA THR A 285 1.43 -8.42 4.27
C THR A 285 2.69 -9.28 4.28
N VAL A 286 3.78 -8.77 3.72
CA VAL A 286 5.11 -9.39 3.86
C VAL A 286 5.57 -9.25 5.30
N VAL A 287 5.95 -10.36 5.91
CA VAL A 287 6.54 -10.43 7.26
C VAL A 287 8.01 -10.84 7.23
N ASP A 288 8.48 -11.42 6.12
CA ASP A 288 9.88 -11.76 5.92
C ASP A 288 10.24 -11.88 4.42
N ILE A 289 11.50 -11.64 4.11
CA ILE A 289 12.04 -11.77 2.74
C ILE A 289 13.54 -12.07 2.79
N SER A 290 13.98 -12.98 1.93
CA SER A 290 15.39 -13.36 1.73
C SER A 290 15.68 -13.60 0.24
N PRO A 291 16.93 -13.45 -0.24
CA PRO A 291 18.10 -12.97 0.50
C PRO A 291 17.97 -11.49 0.88
N ARG A 292 18.53 -11.13 2.03
CA ARG A 292 18.63 -9.75 2.48
C ARG A 292 19.92 -9.14 1.94
N ASP A 293 19.89 -7.83 1.74
CA ASP A 293 21.10 -7.06 1.50
C ASP A 293 21.75 -6.71 2.84
N GLU A 294 22.89 -7.35 3.12
CA GLU A 294 23.60 -7.21 4.40
C GLU A 294 24.63 -6.06 4.37
N SER A 295 24.68 -5.29 3.28
CA SER A 295 25.64 -4.20 3.14
C SER A 295 25.44 -3.16 4.26
N PRO A 296 26.52 -2.64 4.88
CA PRO A 296 26.39 -1.70 5.98
C PRO A 296 25.84 -0.33 5.53
N ASN A 297 25.98 0.00 4.24
CA ASN A 297 25.61 1.28 3.63
C ASN A 297 24.19 1.33 3.03
N VAL A 298 23.34 0.33 3.28
CA VAL A 298 21.94 0.33 2.82
C VAL A 298 20.96 0.43 3.98
N TYR A 299 19.78 0.98 3.73
CA TYR A 299 18.67 0.93 4.70
C TYR A 299 17.85 -0.35 4.45
N PRO A 300 17.87 -1.35 5.36
CA PRO A 300 17.19 -2.62 5.14
C PRO A 300 15.67 -2.47 5.23
N LEU A 301 14.96 -3.20 4.37
CA LEU A 301 13.51 -3.27 4.37
C LEU A 301 13.02 -4.58 5.00
N TYR A 302 11.74 -4.61 5.34
CA TYR A 302 11.02 -5.77 5.87
C TYR A 302 11.61 -6.32 7.18
N LEU A 303 12.02 -5.43 8.08
CA LEU A 303 12.37 -5.77 9.48
C LEU A 303 11.08 -5.91 10.32
N ARG A 304 10.29 -6.94 10.01
CA ARG A 304 8.90 -7.09 10.45
C ARG A 304 8.64 -8.28 11.36
N ASP A 305 9.63 -8.77 12.08
CA ASP A 305 9.44 -9.91 13.02
C ASP A 305 8.32 -9.66 14.03
N HIS A 306 8.15 -8.41 14.47
CA HIS A 306 7.06 -8.01 15.34
C HIS A 306 5.67 -8.33 14.74
N MET A 307 5.49 -8.35 13.41
CA MET A 307 4.23 -8.70 12.73
C MET A 307 3.96 -10.21 12.65
N LYS A 308 4.91 -11.06 13.06
CA LYS A 308 4.70 -12.52 13.20
C LYS A 308 3.93 -12.88 14.48
N ALA A 309 3.71 -11.92 15.39
CA ALA A 309 2.91 -12.13 16.60
C ALA A 309 1.44 -12.44 16.28
N LYS A 310 0.79 -13.24 17.15
CA LYS A 310 -0.60 -13.69 16.97
C LYS A 310 -1.66 -12.72 17.52
N LYS A 311 -1.23 -11.68 18.23
CA LYS A 311 -2.12 -10.69 18.86
C LYS A 311 -1.78 -9.31 18.37
N ALA A 312 -2.78 -8.56 17.91
CA ALA A 312 -2.56 -7.21 17.44
C ALA A 312 -2.17 -6.30 18.61
N PRO A 313 -1.07 -5.53 18.50
CA PRO A 313 -0.75 -4.52 19.49
C PRO A 313 -1.82 -3.42 19.45
N MET A 314 -2.34 -3.05 20.62
CA MET A 314 -3.41 -2.06 20.76
C MET A 314 -2.89 -0.78 21.40
N LYS A 315 -3.33 0.37 20.90
CA LYS A 315 -3.11 1.67 21.52
C LYS A 315 -4.33 2.56 21.35
N THR A 316 -4.60 3.39 22.35
CA THR A 316 -5.64 4.43 22.28
C THR A 316 -5.05 5.68 21.62
N ILE A 317 -5.68 6.15 20.55
CA ILE A 317 -5.29 7.37 19.84
C ILE A 317 -6.52 8.18 19.44
N GLN A 318 -6.37 9.49 19.34
CA GLN A 318 -7.31 10.33 18.62
C GLN A 318 -7.03 10.18 17.12
N ARG A 319 -8.02 9.70 16.36
CA ARG A 319 -7.89 9.54 14.91
C ARG A 319 -8.42 10.79 14.20
N PHE A 320 -7.76 11.14 13.10
CA PHE A 320 -8.23 12.19 12.21
C PHE A 320 -9.51 11.75 11.48
N VAL A 321 -10.54 12.59 11.54
CA VAL A 321 -11.79 12.46 10.79
C VAL A 321 -11.90 13.67 9.89
N ALA A 322 -12.02 13.46 8.59
CA ALA A 322 -12.20 14.56 7.66
C ALA A 322 -13.68 15.00 7.63
N ASP A 323 -13.90 16.30 7.79
CA ASP A 323 -15.23 16.91 7.74
C ASP A 323 -15.76 17.06 6.31
N LYS A 324 -14.84 17.13 5.35
CA LYS A 324 -15.10 17.30 3.93
C LYS A 324 -14.43 16.19 3.14
N GLU A 325 -14.92 15.96 1.93
CA GLU A 325 -14.22 15.16 0.95
C GLU A 325 -12.83 15.79 0.70
N VAL A 326 -11.78 15.00 0.92
CA VAL A 326 -10.39 15.47 0.86
C VAL A 326 -9.85 15.37 -0.57
N ILE A 327 -10.22 14.31 -1.29
CA ILE A 327 -9.72 14.03 -2.63
C ILE A 327 -10.90 13.98 -3.60
N ARG A 328 -10.94 14.94 -4.53
CA ARG A 328 -11.88 14.91 -5.66
C ARG A 328 -11.17 14.23 -6.82
N TRP A 329 -11.71 13.10 -7.23
CA TRP A 329 -11.17 12.27 -8.31
C TRP A 329 -11.60 12.76 -9.67
#